data_AF-A0A6I3HMD1-F1
#
_entry.id   AF-A0A6I3HMD1-F1
#
_cell.length_a   1.000
_cell.length_b   1.000
_cell.length_c   1.000
_cell.angle_alpha   90.00
_cell.angle_beta   90.00
_cell.angle_gamma   90.00
#
_symmetry.space_group_name_H-M   'P 1'
#
loop_
_entity.id
_entity.type
_entity.pdbx_description
1 polymer ?
#
loop_
_entity_poly.entity_id
_entity_poly.type
_entity_poly.pdbx_seq_one_letter_code
_entity_poly.pdbx_strand_id
1 'polypeptide(L)'
;MRLIFRWAALALAFWAATALVPGITVNGGVGTYLWVALLFGLINAILGSIVKVLTFPATILTFGLFIFVINAAMLSLTARWSDSLDVKDFWSALFASLIITIVTSFLRKFYSKATPF
;
A
#
# COMPACT_ATOMS: atom_id res chain seq x y z
N MET A 1 -12.94 -14.05 -10.10
CA MET A 1 -11.66 -14.49 -9.48
C MET A 1 -10.60 -13.39 -9.29
N ARG A 2 -10.26 -12.56 -10.30
CA ARG A 2 -9.12 -11.62 -10.22
C ARG A 2 -9.19 -10.54 -9.12
N LEU A 3 -10.39 -10.11 -8.70
CA LEU A 3 -10.57 -9.10 -7.64
C LEU A 3 -10.23 -9.65 -6.25
N ILE A 4 -10.76 -10.81 -5.87
CA ILE A 4 -10.53 -11.42 -4.55
C ILE A 4 -9.03 -11.65 -4.32
N PHE A 5 -8.32 -12.16 -5.34
CA PHE A 5 -6.89 -12.39 -5.25
C PHE A 5 -6.07 -11.10 -5.11
N ARG A 6 -6.49 -10.01 -5.79
CA ARG A 6 -5.88 -8.69 -5.63
C ARG A 6 -6.03 -8.14 -4.22
N TRP A 7 -7.23 -8.27 -3.65
CA TRP A 7 -7.50 -7.83 -2.29
C TRP A 7 -6.73 -8.65 -1.26
N ALA A 8 -6.67 -9.97 -1.43
CA ALA A 8 -5.86 -10.85 -0.58
C ALA A 8 -4.36 -10.52 -0.67
N ALA A 9 -3.85 -10.27 -1.88
CA ALA A 9 -2.44 -9.88 -2.08
C ALA A 9 -2.13 -8.52 -1.44
N LEU A 10 -3.04 -7.56 -1.55
CA LEU A 10 -2.93 -6.26 -0.88
C LEU A 10 -2.91 -6.40 0.64
N ALA A 11 -3.81 -7.21 1.20
CA ALA A 11 -3.85 -7.47 2.64
C ALA A 11 -2.56 -8.14 3.15
N LEU A 12 -2.05 -9.14 2.42
CA LEU A 12 -0.76 -9.78 2.72
C LEU A 12 0.42 -8.80 2.63
N ALA A 13 0.43 -7.96 1.59
CA ALA A 13 1.45 -6.94 1.42
C ALA A 13 1.41 -5.91 2.56
N PHE A 14 0.22 -5.53 3.02
CA PHE A 14 0.02 -4.66 4.16
C PHE A 14 0.51 -5.28 5.45
N TRP A 15 0.15 -6.54 5.70
CA TRP A 15 0.62 -7.30 6.86
C TRP A 15 2.14 -7.40 6.88
N ALA A 16 2.75 -7.78 5.75
CA ALA A 16 4.20 -7.84 5.61
C ALA A 16 4.85 -6.47 5.85
N ALA A 17 4.29 -5.39 5.33
CA ALA A 17 4.81 -4.05 5.55
C ALA A 17 4.72 -3.61 7.02
N THR A 18 3.62 -3.92 7.72
CA THR A 18 3.49 -3.63 9.16
C THR A 18 4.43 -4.49 10.01
N ALA A 19 4.75 -5.71 9.58
CA ALA A 19 5.66 -6.60 10.29
C ALA A 19 7.14 -6.26 10.06
N LEU A 20 7.48 -5.75 8.87
CA LEU A 20 8.85 -5.48 8.45
C LEU A 20 9.30 -4.04 8.67
N VAL A 21 8.38 -3.08 8.80
CA VAL A 21 8.71 -1.67 8.99
C VAL A 21 8.52 -1.23 10.45
N PRO A 22 9.60 -1.04 11.22
CA PRO A 22 9.51 -0.42 12.52
C PRO A 22 8.99 1.02 12.38
N GLY A 23 7.91 1.35 13.09
CA GLY A 23 7.24 2.64 13.00
C GLY A 23 5.88 2.62 12.29
N ILE A 24 5.38 1.45 11.89
CA ILE A 24 3.97 1.24 11.57
C ILE A 24 3.38 0.24 12.55
N THR A 25 2.38 0.67 13.31
CA THR A 25 1.72 -0.15 14.31
C THR A 25 0.22 -0.14 14.08
N VAL A 26 -0.37 -1.33 14.00
CA VAL A 26 -1.83 -1.48 13.96
C VAL A 26 -2.28 -1.80 15.38
N ASN A 27 -3.03 -0.87 15.98
CA ASN A 27 -3.55 -1.03 17.33
C ASN A 27 -4.87 -1.82 17.27
N GLY A 28 -4.83 -3.12 17.58
CA GLY A 28 -6.02 -3.97 17.66
C GLY A 28 -5.78 -5.43 17.30
N GLY A 29 -6.87 -6.18 17.14
CA GLY A 29 -6.84 -7.60 16.74
C GLY A 29 -6.75 -7.79 15.21
N VAL A 30 -6.88 -9.05 14.77
CA VAL A 30 -6.79 -9.42 13.33
C VAL A 30 -7.80 -8.67 12.45
N GLY A 31 -8.99 -8.36 12.97
CA GLY A 31 -10.02 -7.59 12.24
C GLY A 31 -9.59 -6.16 11.90
N THR A 32 -8.72 -5.58 12.71
CA THR A 32 -8.21 -4.21 12.51
C THR A 32 -7.30 -4.12 11.30
N TYR A 33 -6.47 -5.15 11.04
CA TYR A 33 -5.64 -5.21 9.85
C TYR A 33 -6.46 -5.22 8.56
N LEU A 34 -7.58 -5.96 8.56
CA LEU A 34 -8.52 -5.98 7.44
C LEU A 34 -9.17 -4.62 7.22
N TRP A 35 -9.59 -3.96 8.31
CA TRP A 35 -10.19 -2.62 8.24
C TRP A 35 -9.22 -1.58 7.67
N VAL A 36 -7.98 -1.56 8.18
CA VAL A 36 -6.94 -0.64 7.72
C VAL A 36 -6.57 -0.93 6.26
N ALA A 37 -6.43 -2.19 5.86
CA ALA A 37 -6.14 -2.56 4.47
C ALA A 37 -7.29 -2.14 3.52
N LEU A 38 -8.54 -2.27 3.95
CA LEU A 38 -9.71 -1.82 3.20
C LEU A 38 -9.74 -0.30 3.06
N LEU A 39 -9.50 0.43 4.15
CA LEU A 39 -9.45 1.90 4.14
C LEU A 39 -8.31 2.41 3.24
N PHE A 40 -7.12 1.83 3.36
CA PHE A 40 -6.00 2.15 2.48
C PHE A 40 -6.36 1.86 1.02
N GLY A 41 -6.96 0.70 0.75
CA GLY A 41 -7.42 0.32 -0.59
C GLY A 41 -8.38 1.35 -1.19
N LEU A 42 -9.33 1.83 -0.38
CA LEU A 42 -10.31 2.85 -0.79
C LEU A 42 -9.65 4.20 -1.06
N ILE A 43 -8.82 4.68 -0.12
CA ILE A 43 -8.08 5.94 -0.25
C ILE A 43 -7.19 5.91 -1.49
N ASN A 44 -6.43 4.83 -1.69
CA ASN A 44 -5.55 4.70 -2.84
C ASN A 44 -6.31 4.51 -4.16
N ALA A 45 -7.50 3.91 -4.16
CA ALA A 45 -8.34 3.79 -5.35
C ALA A 45 -8.87 5.15 -5.83
N ILE A 46 -9.26 6.02 -4.90
CA ILE A 46 -9.84 7.34 -5.21
C ILE A 46 -8.72 8.39 -5.30
N LEU A 47 -8.15 8.75 -4.15
CA LEU A 47 -7.15 9.81 -4.04
C LEU A 47 -5.84 9.42 -4.69
N GLY A 48 -5.39 8.18 -4.48
CA GLY A 48 -4.15 7.69 -5.07
C GLY A 48 -4.17 7.75 -6.60
N SER A 49 -5.29 7.40 -7.23
CA SER A 49 -5.44 7.50 -8.69
C SER A 49 -5.38 8.93 -9.19
N ILE A 50 -6.08 9.86 -8.53
CA ILE A 50 -6.09 11.29 -8.90
C ILE A 50 -4.69 11.89 -8.75
N VAL A 51 -4.04 11.65 -7.60
CA VAL A 51 -2.69 12.18 -7.31
C VAL A 51 -1.68 11.62 -8.31
N LYS A 52 -1.75 10.33 -8.66
CA LYS A 52 -0.85 9.72 -9.66
C LYS A 52 -0.98 10.36 -11.05
N VAL A 53 -2.18 10.72 -11.47
CA VAL A 53 -2.40 11.41 -12.75
C VAL A 53 -1.81 12.82 -12.69
N LEU A 54 -2.07 13.57 -11.62
CA LEU A 54 -1.57 14.94 -11.47
C LEU A 54 -0.04 14.99 -11.37
N THR A 55 0.55 14.00 -10.71
CA THR A 55 2.00 13.89 -10.49
C THR A 55 2.69 13.03 -11.56
N PHE A 56 1.99 12.64 -12.62
CA PHE A 56 2.52 11.83 -13.70
C PHE A 56 3.77 12.46 -14.38
N PRO A 57 3.82 13.77 -14.68
CA PRO A 57 5.00 14.38 -15.26
C PRO A 57 6.22 14.31 -14.33
N ALA A 58 6.02 14.58 -13.04
CA ALA A 58 7.06 14.49 -12.02
C ALA A 58 7.52 13.04 -11.81
N THR A 59 6.59 12.09 -11.91
CA THR A 59 6.88 10.66 -11.86
C THR A 59 7.80 10.24 -13.01
N ILE A 60 7.53 10.69 -14.24
CA ILE A 60 8.41 10.41 -15.38
C ILE A 60 9.79 11.05 -15.18
N LEU A 61 9.82 12.32 -14.75
CA LEU A 61 11.06 13.06 -14.54
C LEU A 61 11.96 12.41 -13.48
N THR A 62 11.37 11.71 -12.50
CA THR A 62 12.07 10.98 -11.44
C THR A 62 12.23 9.49 -11.72
N PHE A 63 11.98 9.04 -12.96
CA PHE A 63 12.05 7.63 -13.37
C PHE A 63 11.17 6.68 -12.53
N GLY A 64 10.02 7.16 -12.07
CA GLY A 64 9.09 6.38 -11.25
C GLY A 64 9.38 6.40 -9.75
N LEU A 65 10.46 7.03 -9.29
CA LEU A 65 10.76 7.13 -7.86
C LEU A 65 9.66 7.87 -7.09
N PHE A 66 9.03 8.86 -7.73
CA PHE A 66 7.93 9.60 -7.11
C PHE A 66 6.68 8.74 -6.81
N ILE A 67 6.53 7.57 -7.46
CA ILE A 67 5.43 6.65 -7.14
C ILE A 67 5.48 6.18 -5.68
N PHE A 68 6.68 5.98 -5.13
CA PHE A 68 6.85 5.55 -3.74
C PHE A 68 6.44 6.64 -2.76
N VAL A 69 6.75 7.90 -3.09
CA VAL A 69 6.34 9.09 -2.34
C VAL A 69 4.82 9.20 -2.30
N ILE A 70 4.14 9.00 -3.44
CA ILE A 70 2.68 9.02 -3.50
C ILE A 70 2.09 7.89 -2.65
N ASN A 71 2.58 6.66 -2.80
CA ASN A 71 2.07 5.52 -2.03
C ASN A 71 2.31 5.71 -0.52
N ALA A 72 3.44 6.29 -0.13
CA ALA A 72 3.74 6.66 1.25
C ALA A 72 2.79 7.74 1.78
N ALA A 73 2.50 8.76 0.96
CA ALA A 73 1.55 9.81 1.29
C ALA A 73 0.13 9.27 1.45
N MET A 74 -0.29 8.29 0.64
CA MET A 74 -1.59 7.64 0.83
C MET A 74 -1.64 6.82 2.11
N LEU A 75 -0.54 6.16 2.47
CA LEU A 75 -0.43 5.38 3.70
C LEU A 75 -0.49 6.28 4.94
N SER A 76 0.26 7.39 4.94
CA SER A 76 0.21 8.37 6.03
C SER A 76 -1.15 9.07 6.13
N LEU A 77 -1.81 9.31 5.00
CA LEU A 77 -3.19 9.82 4.99
C LEU A 77 -4.17 8.81 5.59
N THR A 78 -4.00 7.53 5.27
CA THR A 78 -4.81 6.45 5.85
C THR A 78 -4.61 6.37 7.36
N ALA A 79 -3.38 6.51 7.85
CA ALA A 79 -3.07 6.55 9.28
C ALA A 79 -3.75 7.73 9.97
N ARG A 80 -3.75 8.91 9.34
CA ARG A 80 -4.46 10.09 9.87
C ARG A 80 -5.97 9.93 9.91
N TRP A 81 -6.54 9.09 9.06
CA TRP A 81 -7.97 8.81 9.00
C TRP A 81 -8.38 7.60 9.85
N SER A 82 -7.42 6.84 10.37
CA SER A 82 -7.67 5.63 11.12
C SER A 82 -7.02 5.69 12.49
N ASP A 83 -7.84 5.72 13.54
CA ASP A 83 -7.36 5.59 14.92
C ASP A 83 -6.67 4.24 15.19
N SER A 84 -6.79 3.31 14.25
CA SER A 84 -6.27 1.95 14.32
C SER A 84 -4.91 1.77 13.63
N LEU A 85 -4.43 2.74 12.84
CA LEU A 85 -3.15 2.68 12.14
C LEU A 85 -2.29 3.86 12.57
N ASP A 86 -1.22 3.57 13.31
CA ASP A 86 -0.25 4.58 13.69
C ASP A 86 0.99 4.48 12.80
N VAL A 87 1.43 5.62 12.29
CA VAL A 87 2.59 5.76 11.40
C VAL A 87 3.47 6.88 11.96
N LYS A 88 4.62 6.49 12.50
CA LYS A 88 5.50 7.39 13.27
C LYS A 88 6.03 8.56 12.44
N ASP A 89 6.52 8.29 11.23
CA ASP A 89 7.15 9.28 10.35
C ASP A 89 6.89 8.99 8.87
N PHE A 90 7.10 10.00 8.03
CA PHE A 90 7.02 9.86 6.57
C PHE A 90 7.98 8.79 6.03
N TRP A 91 9.18 8.66 6.62
CA TRP A 91 10.15 7.63 6.23
C TRP A 91 9.64 6.22 6.49
N SER A 92 8.98 5.99 7.63
CA SER A 92 8.31 4.71 7.91
C SER A 92 7.25 4.41 6.86
N ALA A 93 6.45 5.42 6.49
CA ALA A 93 5.46 5.27 5.42
C ALA A 93 6.10 4.96 4.06
N LEU A 94 7.25 5.56 3.76
CA LEU A 94 8.00 5.35 2.52
C LEU A 94 8.59 3.94 2.43
N PHE A 95 9.21 3.45 3.50
CA PHE A 95 9.70 2.08 3.54
C PHE A 95 8.57 1.07 3.44
N ALA A 96 7.43 1.33 4.08
CA ALA A 96 6.28 0.45 3.97
C ALA A 96 5.68 0.46 2.58
N SER A 97 5.58 1.62 1.93
CA SER A 97 5.09 1.72 0.55
C SER A 97 5.98 0.95 -0.42
N LEU A 98 7.30 0.97 -0.20
CA LEU A 98 8.27 0.18 -0.95
C LEU A 98 8.02 -1.33 -0.76
N ILE A 99 7.90 -1.79 0.49
CA ILE A 99 7.64 -3.21 0.79
C ILE A 99 6.31 -3.66 0.19
N ILE A 100 5.23 -2.88 0.35
CA ILE A 100 3.92 -3.19 -0.24
C ILE A 100 4.05 -3.35 -1.75
N THR A 101 4.75 -2.43 -2.41
CA THR A 101 4.93 -2.46 -3.87
C THR A 101 5.71 -3.69 -4.33
N ILE A 102 6.77 -4.07 -3.61
CA ILE A 102 7.59 -5.24 -3.89
C ILE A 102 6.78 -6.53 -3.68
N VAL A 103 6.14 -6.68 -2.52
CA VAL A 103 5.35 -7.88 -2.18
C VAL A 103 4.19 -8.06 -3.14
N THR A 104 3.45 -6.99 -3.44
CA THR A 104 2.33 -7.04 -4.38
C THR A 104 2.80 -7.39 -5.80
N SER A 105 3.93 -6.83 -6.25
CA SER A 105 4.49 -7.14 -7.57
C SER A 105 4.97 -8.59 -7.66
N PHE A 106 5.61 -9.09 -6.61
CA PHE A 106 6.05 -10.48 -6.52
C PHE A 106 4.87 -11.45 -6.53
N LEU A 107 3.87 -11.23 -5.68
CA LEU A 107 2.64 -12.02 -5.63
C LEU A 107 1.90 -12.02 -6.97
N ARG A 108 1.81 -10.85 -7.63
CA ARG A 108 1.19 -10.74 -8.95
C ARG A 108 1.96 -11.53 -10.02
N LYS A 109 3.29 -11.47 -10.01
CA LYS A 109 4.15 -12.22 -10.93
C LYS A 109 4.00 -13.72 -10.71
N PHE A 110 3.90 -14.16 -9.45
CA PHE A 110 3.68 -15.56 -9.11
C PHE A 110 2.30 -16.07 -9.53
N TYR A 111 1.23 -15.31 -9.22
CA TYR A 111 -0.13 -15.63 -9.67
C TYR A 111 -0.25 -15.67 -11.20
N SER A 112 0.36 -14.71 -11.88
CA SER A 112 0.39 -14.68 -13.36
C SER A 112 1.06 -15.91 -13.97
N LYS A 113 1.96 -16.57 -13.25
CA LYS A 113 2.61 -17.81 -13.71
C LYS A 113 1.72 -19.04 -13.48
N ALA A 114 0.83 -19.00 -12.48
CA ALA A 114 -0.04 -20.11 -12.09
C ALA A 114 -1.35 -20.19 -12.89
N THR A 115 -1.83 -19.09 -13.48
CA THR A 115 -3.00 -19.12 -14.39
C THR A 115 -2.70 -18.35 -15.68
N PRO A 116 -2.14 -19.01 -16.70
CA PRO A 116 -1.91 -18.45 -18.02
C PRO A 116 -3.19 -18.56 -18.87
N PHE A 117 -4.25 -17.83 -18.51
CA PHE A 117 -5.43 -17.65 -19.36
C PHE A 117 -5.96 -16.21 -19.24
#